data_AF-A0A838Q1K9-F1
#
_entry.id   AF-A0A838Q1K9-F1
#
_cell.length_a   1.000
_cell.length_b   1.000
_cell.length_c   1.000
_cell.angle_alpha   90.00
_cell.angle_beta   90.00
_cell.angle_gamma   90.00
#
_symmetry.space_group_name_H-M   'P 1'
#
loop_
_entity.id
_entity.type
_entity.pdbx_description
1 polymer ?
#
loop_
_entity_poly.entity_id
_entity_poly.type
_entity_poly.pdbx_seq_one_letter_code
_entity_poly.pdbx_strand_id
1 'polypeptide(L)'
;MTRNRRLLMWRAVRHGYCPRSHDPGEQIVEVLRRFDLAEVIAPFTRCPACNAMLRQVKKRDILDRLEPLTCLHYETFRQCTECEKVYWSGSHVSKLEARLERIRGRLQWCGRQTNQNSEMGDQK
;
A
#
# COMPACT_ATOMS: atom_id res chain seq x y z
N MET A 1 -10.05 10.77 -9.06
CA MET A 1 -8.80 11.51 -8.78
C MET A 1 -8.60 12.58 -9.84
N THR A 2 -8.37 13.83 -9.45
CA THR A 2 -8.10 14.95 -10.37
C THR A 2 -6.66 14.91 -10.87
N ARG A 3 -6.45 14.75 -12.17
CA ARG A 3 -5.13 14.77 -12.85
C ARG A 3 -4.68 16.21 -13.15
N ASN A 4 -4.58 17.06 -12.13
CA ASN A 4 -4.23 18.46 -12.35
C ASN A 4 -2.74 18.62 -12.70
N ARG A 5 -2.43 18.70 -14.00
CA ARG A 5 -1.06 18.84 -14.52
C ARG A 5 -0.41 20.17 -14.16
N ARG A 6 -1.20 21.21 -13.85
CA ARG A 6 -0.66 22.54 -13.51
C ARG A 6 0.11 22.52 -12.18
N LEU A 7 -0.15 21.56 -11.30
CA LEU A 7 0.64 21.38 -10.07
C LEU A 7 2.12 21.09 -10.39
N LEU A 8 2.43 20.43 -11.50
CA LEU A 8 3.81 20.14 -11.91
C LEU A 8 4.55 21.37 -12.43
N MET A 9 3.85 22.48 -12.69
CA MET A 9 4.45 23.74 -13.14
C MET A 9 4.85 24.63 -11.96
N TRP A 10 4.51 24.23 -10.72
CA TRP A 10 4.84 25.01 -9.53
C TRP A 10 6.30 24.79 -9.14
N ARG A 11 7.04 25.91 -8.93
CA ARG A 11 8.44 25.89 -8.48
C ARG A 11 8.68 25.07 -7.20
N ALA A 12 7.67 24.96 -6.33
CA ALA A 12 7.77 24.19 -5.09
C ALA A 12 7.84 22.66 -5.31
N VAL A 13 7.37 22.17 -6.46
CA VAL A 13 7.35 20.74 -6.76
C VAL A 13 8.70 20.30 -7.29
N ARG A 14 9.49 19.63 -6.44
CA ARG A 14 10.79 19.04 -6.82
C ARG A 14 10.66 17.64 -7.41
N HIS A 15 9.69 16.88 -6.92
CA HIS A 15 9.41 15.52 -7.36
C HIS A 15 7.92 15.41 -7.66
N GLY A 16 7.59 15.21 -8.94
CA GLY A 16 6.21 15.17 -9.39
C GLY A 16 6.03 14.17 -10.52
N TYR A 17 4.85 13.56 -10.56
CA TYR A 17 4.48 12.61 -11.60
C TYR A 17 2.98 12.72 -11.89
N CYS A 18 2.63 12.72 -13.17
CA CYS A 18 1.23 12.65 -13.60
C CYS A 18 0.97 11.25 -14.15
N PRO A 19 0.14 10.43 -13.47
CA PRO A 19 -0.21 9.13 -13.97
C PRO A 19 -0.81 9.20 -15.39
N ARG A 20 -0.40 8.26 -16.23
CA ARG A 20 -0.80 8.19 -17.65
C ARG A 20 -2.05 7.34 -17.81
N SER A 21 -2.08 6.18 -17.15
CA SER A 21 -3.22 5.27 -17.19
C SER A 21 -4.48 5.87 -16.55
N HIS A 22 -5.65 5.42 -17.02
CA HIS A 22 -6.94 5.66 -16.39
C HIS A 22 -7.37 4.52 -15.47
N ASP A 23 -6.69 3.37 -15.51
CA ASP A 23 -6.92 2.26 -14.58
C ASP A 23 -6.29 2.58 -13.20
N PRO A 24 -7.07 2.56 -12.10
CA PRO A 24 -6.53 2.85 -10.77
C PRO A 24 -5.42 1.89 -10.33
N GLY A 25 -5.47 0.63 -10.77
CA GLY A 25 -4.42 -0.35 -10.46
C GLY A 25 -3.08 0.04 -11.11
N GLU A 26 -3.11 0.35 -12.39
CA GLU A 26 -1.92 0.82 -13.13
C GLU A 26 -1.42 2.17 -12.59
N GLN A 27 -2.30 3.09 -12.21
CA GLN A 27 -1.86 4.36 -11.60
C GLN A 27 -1.03 4.13 -10.33
N ILE A 28 -1.41 3.16 -9.49
CA ILE A 28 -0.64 2.79 -8.30
C ILE A 28 0.72 2.24 -8.70
N VAL A 29 0.77 1.31 -9.66
CA VAL A 29 2.03 0.72 -10.16
C VAL A 29 2.96 1.81 -10.71
N GLU A 30 2.43 2.74 -11.50
CA GLU A 30 3.20 3.85 -12.06
C GLU A 30 3.82 4.73 -10.95
N VAL A 31 3.05 5.08 -9.92
CA VAL A 31 3.55 5.89 -8.79
C VAL A 31 4.60 5.11 -8.00
N LEU A 32 4.34 3.85 -7.68
CA LEU A 32 5.28 3.01 -6.91
C LEU A 32 6.61 2.83 -7.64
N ARG A 33 6.59 2.64 -8.97
CA ARG A 33 7.81 2.57 -9.78
C ARG A 33 8.52 3.91 -9.90
N ARG A 34 7.78 5.00 -10.11
CA ARG A 34 8.38 6.32 -10.37
C ARG A 34 9.18 6.87 -9.17
N PHE A 35 8.77 6.48 -7.97
CA PHE A 35 9.33 6.94 -6.70
C PHE A 35 10.02 5.82 -5.90
N ASP A 36 10.26 4.66 -6.52
CA ASP A 36 10.96 3.52 -5.91
C ASP A 36 10.38 3.09 -4.55
N LEU A 37 9.04 3.11 -4.44
CA LEU A 37 8.32 2.88 -3.19
C LEU A 37 7.97 1.41 -2.92
N ALA A 38 8.41 0.48 -3.79
CA ALA A 38 7.99 -0.92 -3.73
C ALA A 38 8.40 -1.61 -2.42
N GLU A 39 9.59 -1.28 -1.90
CA GLU A 39 10.16 -1.90 -0.69
C GLU A 39 9.60 -1.32 0.61
N VAL A 40 9.04 -0.12 0.57
CA VAL A 40 8.52 0.59 1.75
C VAL A 40 7.01 0.46 1.93
N ILE A 41 6.35 -0.39 1.14
CA ILE A 41 4.91 -0.64 1.26
C ILE A 41 4.63 -1.35 2.59
N ALA A 42 3.95 -0.64 3.50
CA ALA A 42 3.55 -1.16 4.81
C ALA A 42 2.02 -1.13 4.98
N PRO A 43 1.28 -2.15 4.49
CA PRO A 43 -0.17 -2.21 4.56
C PRO A 43 -0.68 -2.24 6.00
N PHE A 44 -1.92 -1.77 6.20
CA PHE A 44 -2.63 -1.86 7.48
C PHE A 44 -1.92 -1.18 8.67
N THR A 45 -1.00 -0.25 8.41
CA THR A 45 -0.28 0.52 9.44
C THR A 45 -0.93 1.87 9.75
N ARG A 46 -1.76 2.40 8.84
CA ARG A 46 -2.41 3.70 8.98
C ARG A 46 -3.93 3.60 8.98
N CYS A 47 -4.56 4.51 9.71
CA CYS A 47 -6.00 4.63 9.79
C CYS A 47 -6.59 5.12 8.46
N PRO A 48 -7.58 4.43 7.87
CA PRO A 48 -8.26 4.89 6.66
C PRO A 48 -9.03 6.20 6.83
N ALA A 49 -9.38 6.60 8.05
CA ALA A 49 -10.17 7.80 8.32
C ALA A 49 -9.31 9.05 8.55
N CYS A 50 -8.21 8.95 9.30
CA CYS A 50 -7.36 10.10 9.66
C CYS A 50 -5.87 9.94 9.31
N ASN A 51 -5.45 8.80 8.74
CA ASN A 51 -4.05 8.52 8.36
C ASN A 51 -3.02 8.41 9.52
N ALA A 52 -3.47 8.51 10.77
CA ALA A 52 -2.65 8.25 11.95
C ALA A 52 -2.26 6.78 12.10
N MET A 53 -1.27 6.47 12.93
CA MET A 53 -0.77 5.10 13.10
C MET A 53 -1.78 4.20 13.82
N LEU A 54 -1.82 2.94 13.38
CA LEU A 54 -2.54 1.86 14.01
C LEU A 54 -1.62 1.09 14.96
N ARG A 55 -2.06 0.89 16.20
CA ARG A 55 -1.38 0.02 17.17
C ARG A 55 -2.14 -1.28 17.35
N GLN A 56 -1.44 -2.38 17.61
CA GLN A 56 -2.10 -3.61 18.04
C GLN A 56 -2.69 -3.42 19.44
N VAL A 57 -3.91 -3.92 19.65
CA VAL A 57 -4.59 -3.88 20.94
C VAL A 57 -5.11 -5.27 21.28
N LYS A 58 -5.07 -5.64 22.56
CA LYS A 58 -5.60 -6.93 23.00
C LYS A 58 -7.11 -6.81 23.09
N LYS A 59 -7.81 -7.88 22.71
CA LYS A 59 -9.26 -8.01 22.79
C LYS A 59 -9.83 -7.54 24.14
N ARG A 60 -9.19 -7.97 25.25
CA ARG A 60 -9.56 -7.59 26.63
C ARG A 60 -9.62 -6.08 26.87
N ASP A 61 -8.79 -5.29 26.19
CA ASP A 61 -8.67 -3.85 26.42
C ASP A 61 -9.75 -3.07 25.65
N ILE A 62 -10.52 -3.74 24.77
CA ILE A 62 -11.53 -3.14 23.90
C ILE A 62 -12.88 -3.89 23.93
N LEU A 63 -13.04 -4.87 24.81
CA LEU A 63 -14.26 -5.70 24.91
C LEU A 63 -15.53 -4.85 24.98
N ASP A 64 -15.50 -3.80 25.80
CA ASP A 64 -16.65 -2.92 26.05
C ASP A 64 -17.08 -2.10 24.81
N ARG A 65 -16.22 -2.01 23.79
CA ARG A 65 -16.46 -1.27 22.55
C ARG A 65 -16.77 -2.20 21.37
N LEU A 66 -16.68 -3.51 21.55
CA LEU A 66 -16.90 -4.50 20.50
C LEU A 66 -18.32 -5.05 20.55
N GLU A 67 -18.93 -5.22 19.38
CA GLU A 67 -20.18 -5.97 19.28
C GLU A 67 -19.95 -7.45 19.66
N PRO A 68 -20.93 -8.12 20.29
CA PRO A 68 -20.77 -9.49 20.80
C PRO A 68 -20.29 -10.50 19.73
N LEU A 69 -20.80 -10.39 18.50
CA LEU A 69 -20.41 -11.27 17.39
C LEU A 69 -18.97 -11.02 16.91
N THR A 70 -18.52 -9.76 16.91
CA THR A 70 -17.13 -9.41 16.55
C THR A 70 -16.15 -9.95 17.60
N CYS A 71 -16.56 -9.93 18.87
CA CYS A 71 -15.80 -10.55 19.95
C CYS A 71 -15.71 -12.07 19.77
N LEU A 72 -16.74 -12.76 19.29
CA LEU A 72 -16.69 -14.22 19.13
C LEU A 72 -15.76 -14.69 18.00
N HIS A 73 -15.64 -13.91 16.91
CA HIS A 73 -15.02 -14.37 15.67
C HIS A 73 -13.61 -13.85 15.39
N TYR A 74 -13.12 -12.86 16.15
CA TYR A 74 -11.84 -12.21 15.86
C TYR A 74 -10.97 -12.05 17.11
N GLU A 75 -9.66 -12.31 16.94
CA GLU A 75 -8.67 -12.23 18.02
C GLU A 75 -7.65 -11.10 17.81
N THR A 76 -7.47 -10.63 16.57
CA THR A 76 -6.49 -9.58 16.25
C THR A 76 -7.18 -8.27 15.94
N PHE A 77 -6.85 -7.25 16.76
CA PHE A 77 -7.42 -5.92 16.65
C PHE A 77 -6.32 -4.87 16.53
N ARG A 78 -6.62 -3.81 15.77
CA ARG A 78 -5.79 -2.62 15.66
C ARG A 78 -6.61 -1.39 16.00
N GLN A 79 -6.05 -0.48 16.78
CA GLN A 79 -6.70 0.77 17.16
C GLN A 79 -5.93 1.95 16.61
N CYS A 80 -6.65 2.96 16.09
CA CYS A 80 -6.06 4.24 15.75
C CYS A 80 -5.59 5.00 16.99
N THR A 81 -4.39 5.58 16.92
CA THR A 81 -3.79 6.39 17.99
C THR A 81 -4.43 7.77 18.17
N GLU A 82 -5.20 8.26 17.18
CA GLU A 82 -5.84 9.58 17.22
C GLU A 82 -7.37 9.50 17.30
N CYS A 83 -8.03 8.85 16.34
CA CYS A 83 -9.51 8.79 16.32
C CYS A 83 -10.10 7.59 17.07
N GLU A 84 -9.26 6.78 17.72
CA GLU A 84 -9.62 5.61 18.54
C GLU A 84 -10.44 4.50 17.85
N LYS A 85 -10.72 4.61 16.54
CA LYS A 85 -11.42 3.60 15.76
C LYS A 85 -10.67 2.26 15.80
N VAL A 86 -11.43 1.19 15.97
CA VAL A 86 -10.93 -0.20 16.02
C VAL A 86 -11.18 -0.89 14.69
N TYR A 87 -10.18 -1.64 14.22
CA TYR A 87 -10.19 -2.41 12.99
C TYR A 87 -9.79 -3.86 13.28
N TRP A 88 -10.34 -4.82 12.54
CA TRP A 88 -10.07 -6.25 12.68
C TRP A 88 -9.98 -6.94 11.31
N SER A 89 -9.40 -8.14 11.28
CA SER A 89 -9.13 -8.92 10.07
C SER A 89 -10.38 -9.61 9.51
N GLY A 90 -11.36 -8.83 9.06
CA GLY A 90 -12.54 -9.33 8.36
C GLY A 90 -12.34 -9.51 6.84
N SER A 91 -13.43 -9.80 6.14
CA SER A 91 -13.43 -10.00 4.67
C SER A 91 -12.88 -8.82 3.86
N HIS A 92 -12.97 -7.59 4.39
CA HIS A 92 -12.39 -6.41 3.75
C HIS A 92 -10.86 -6.47 3.70
N VAL A 93 -10.21 -7.06 4.71
CA VAL A 93 -8.74 -7.21 4.75
C VAL A 93 -8.28 -8.17 3.66
N SER A 94 -8.91 -9.33 3.53
CA SER A 94 -8.57 -10.33 2.49
C SER A 94 -8.73 -9.77 1.08
N LYS A 95 -9.78 -8.97 0.82
CA LYS A 95 -9.95 -8.28 -0.47
C LYS A 95 -8.82 -7.28 -0.75
N LEU A 96 -8.37 -6.55 0.28
CA LEU A 96 -7.27 -5.60 0.13
C LEU A 96 -5.94 -6.33 -0.09
N GLU A 97 -5.68 -7.43 0.62
CA GLU A 97 -4.50 -8.29 0.43
C GLU A 97 -4.43 -8.83 -0.99
N ALA A 98 -5.52 -9.38 -1.52
CA ALA A 98 -5.57 -9.86 -2.90
C ALA A 98 -5.27 -8.75 -3.91
N ARG A 99 -5.72 -7.51 -3.64
CA ARG A 99 -5.41 -6.34 -4.48
C ARG A 99 -3.93 -5.96 -4.40
N LEU A 100 -3.36 -5.97 -3.20
CA LEU A 100 -1.93 -5.69 -2.98
C LEU A 100 -1.05 -6.72 -3.68
N GLU A 101 -1.44 -7.99 -3.63
CA GLU A 101 -0.69 -9.05 -4.28
C GLU A 101 -0.69 -8.89 -5.82
N ARG A 102 -1.83 -8.55 -6.40
CA ARG A 102 -1.90 -8.20 -7.83
C ARG A 102 -0.99 -7.03 -8.20
N ILE A 103 -0.88 -6.01 -7.35
CA ILE A 103 0.00 -4.86 -7.57
C ILE A 103 1.46 -5.29 -7.47
N ARG A 104 1.83 -6.09 -6.46
CA ARG A 104 3.18 -6.65 -6.29
C ARG A 104 3.60 -7.50 -7.48
N GLY A 105 2.73 -8.37 -7.97
CA GLY A 105 3.00 -9.17 -9.17
C GLY A 105 3.28 -8.29 -10.40
N ARG A 106 2.54 -7.19 -10.57
CA ARG A 106 2.81 -6.21 -11.64
C ARG A 106 4.15 -5.49 -11.46
N LEU A 107 4.57 -5.21 -10.23
CA LEU A 107 5.88 -4.58 -9.97
C LEU A 107 7.05 -5.50 -10.29
N GLN A 108 6.97 -6.78 -9.90
CA GLN A 108 8.03 -7.78 -10.06
C GLN A 108 8.32 -8.13 -11.53
N TRP A 109 7.34 -8.00 -12.42
CA TRP A 109 7.50 -8.35 -13.84
C TRP A 109 8.47 -7.44 -14.62
N CYS A 110 8.87 -6.28 -14.08
CA CYS A 110 9.78 -5.36 -14.76
C CYS A 110 11.23 -5.39 -14.21
N GLY A 111 11.48 -6.06 -13.07
CA GLY A 111 12.80 -6.12 -12.42
C GLY A 111 13.73 -7.24 -12.92
N ARG A 112 13.39 -7.93 -14.03
CA ARG A 112 14.12 -9.10 -14.56
C ARG A 112 14.50 -8.97 -16.04
N GLN A 113 14.87 -7.77 -16.49
CA GLN A 113 15.45 -7.55 -17.84
C GLN A 113 16.69 -6.65 -17.82
N THR A 114 17.47 -6.66 -16.74
CA THR A 114 18.81 -6.07 -16.75
C THR A 114 19.86 -7.16 -16.54
N ASN A 115 20.69 -7.33 -17.58
CA ASN A 115 21.89 -8.14 -17.73
C ASN A 115 21.75 -9.65 -18.04
N GLN A 116 21.52 -9.95 -19.32
CA GLN A 116 22.29 -10.97 -20.04
C GLN A 116 22.86 -10.32 -21.31
N ASN A 117 23.93 -9.54 -21.15
CA ASN A 117 24.80 -9.09 -22.25
C ASN A 117 26.16 -8.71 -21.66
N SER A 118 26.92 -9.73 -21.24
CA SER A 118 28.35 -9.62 -20.96
C SER A 118 28.92 -11.03 -20.83
N GLU A 119 29.13 -11.68 -21.97
CA GLU A 119 30.13 -12.72 -22.17
C GLU A 119 30.33 -12.89 -23.69
N MET A 120 30.88 -11.85 -24.32
CA MET A 120 31.76 -12.04 -25.46
C MET A 120 33.14 -11.61 -24.97
N GLY A 121 33.94 -12.61 -24.63
CA GLY A 121 35.31 -12.49 -24.15
C GLY A 121 36.07 -13.73 -24.56
N ASP A 122 36.86 -13.56 -25.61
CA ASP A 122 37.88 -14.45 -26.16
C ASP A 122 38.39 -15.57 -25.25
N GLN A 123 38.45 -16.79 -25.81
CA GLN A 123 39.63 -17.64 -25.67
C GLN A 123 39.65 -18.80 -26.68
N LYS A 124 40.52 -18.60 -27.69
CA LYS A 124 41.27 -19.57 -28.49
C LYS A 124 40.62 -20.23 -29.72
#